data_AF-A0A0E3NV52-F1
#
_entry.id   AF-A0A0E3NV52-F1
#
_cell.length_a   1.000
_cell.length_b   1.000
_cell.length_c   1.000
_cell.angle_alpha   90.00
_cell.angle_beta   90.00
_cell.angle_gamma   90.00
#
_symmetry.space_group_name_H-M   'P 1'
#
loop_
_entity.id
_entity.type
_entity.pdbx_description
1 polymer ?
#
loop_
_entity_poly.entity_id
_entity_poly.type
_entity_poly.pdbx_seq_one_letter_code
_entity_poly.pdbx_strand_id
1 'polypeptide(L)'
;MNRTELFSTLAAGILIGIIAGGVFSGFIQEAGSEMNLKVDASDAVKIVLDNSSAREYISGYYSVPDWRVLRVTLVSGATYDLNGTELDGGEAVWKVEVLERTCACSSVSDLYVLEGYVSADTGELLDVSTRLVPEYKYEKATCSSTVCH
;
A
#
# COMPACT_ATOMS: atom_id res chain seq x y z
N MET A 1 -10.01 11.50 -41.59
CA MET A 1 -9.56 10.22 -40.96
C MET A 1 -8.48 10.59 -39.95
N ASN A 2 -8.86 10.94 -38.72
CA ASN A 2 -8.89 10.07 -37.53
C ASN A 2 -7.53 9.47 -37.16
N ARG A 3 -6.84 10.04 -36.17
CA ARG A 3 -6.82 9.52 -34.79
C ARG A 3 -6.03 10.47 -33.89
N THR A 4 -6.75 11.07 -32.96
CA THR A 4 -6.24 11.75 -31.78
C THR A 4 -5.80 10.66 -30.81
N GLU A 5 -4.48 10.44 -30.64
CA GLU A 5 -3.96 9.64 -29.53
C GLU A 5 -3.90 10.57 -28.31
N LEU A 6 -4.99 10.61 -27.56
CA LEU A 6 -5.05 11.17 -26.22
C LEU A 6 -4.25 10.26 -25.29
N PHE A 7 -2.99 10.59 -25.03
CA PHE A 7 -2.31 10.12 -23.84
C PHE A 7 -3.02 10.75 -22.64
N SER A 8 -3.96 10.00 -22.06
CA SER A 8 -4.56 10.32 -20.77
C SER A 8 -3.48 10.10 -19.71
N THR A 9 -2.67 11.13 -19.46
CA THR A 9 -1.64 11.12 -18.43
C THR A 9 -2.33 11.14 -17.07
N LEU A 10 -2.55 9.97 -16.48
CA LEU A 10 -2.90 9.82 -15.07
C LEU A 10 -1.76 10.41 -14.23
N ALA A 11 -1.90 11.65 -13.81
CA ALA A 11 -1.01 12.27 -12.84
C ALA A 11 -1.26 11.62 -11.47
N ALA A 12 -0.51 10.58 -11.13
CA ALA A 12 -0.50 10.03 -9.79
C ALA A 12 0.20 11.02 -8.84
N GLY A 13 -0.55 11.61 -7.90
CA GLY A 13 0.03 12.41 -6.82
C GLY A 13 0.68 11.49 -5.79
N ILE A 14 1.94 11.74 -5.43
CA ILE A 14 2.63 11.05 -4.35
C ILE A 14 2.61 11.97 -3.13
N LEU A 15 1.92 11.56 -2.07
CA LEU A 15 1.91 12.24 -0.78
C LEU A 15 2.64 11.39 0.26
N ILE A 16 3.63 11.99 0.94
CA ILE A 16 4.34 11.33 2.04
C ILE A 16 3.64 11.72 3.35
N GLY A 17 3.13 10.75 4.09
CA GLY A 17 2.37 10.96 5.33
C GLY A 17 2.92 10.14 6.50
N ILE A 18 2.94 10.73 7.69
CA ILE A 18 3.21 10.02 8.96
C ILE A 18 1.87 9.55 9.51
N ILE A 19 1.66 8.23 9.66
CA ILE A 19 0.40 7.69 10.17
C ILE A 19 0.58 7.25 11.64
N ALA A 20 -0.29 7.76 12.51
CA ALA A 20 -0.17 7.57 13.96
C ALA A 20 -0.39 6.09 14.36
N GLY A 21 0.57 5.51 15.08
CA GLY A 21 0.51 4.14 15.62
C GLY A 21 1.85 3.39 15.63
N GLY A 22 2.84 3.88 14.88
CA GLY A 22 4.22 3.41 14.83
C GLY A 22 5.02 4.36 13.93
N VAL A 23 6.35 4.30 13.95
CA VAL A 23 7.20 5.16 13.10
C VAL A 23 7.17 4.64 11.65
N PHE A 24 6.04 4.78 10.96
CA PHE A 24 5.93 4.37 9.55
C PHE A 24 6.24 5.56 8.64
N SER A 25 7.12 5.35 7.66
CA SER A 25 7.28 6.26 6.54
C SER A 25 6.27 5.90 5.45
N GLY A 26 5.24 6.72 5.25
CA GLY A 26 4.11 6.41 4.37
C GLY A 26 4.17 7.08 3.01
N PHE A 27 3.78 6.36 1.95
CA PHE A 27 3.54 6.87 0.61
C PHE A 27 2.09 6.60 0.21
N ILE A 28 1.35 7.64 -0.16
CA ILE A 28 -0.02 7.54 -0.67
C ILE A 28 0.01 7.84 -2.16
N GLN A 29 -0.52 6.91 -2.96
CA GLN A 29 -0.69 7.03 -4.40
C GLN A 29 -2.19 7.00 -4.73
N GLU A 30 -2.73 8.16 -5.12
CA GLU A 30 -4.13 8.29 -5.49
C GLU A 30 -4.30 8.24 -7.02
N ALA A 31 -5.38 7.60 -7.50
CA ALA A 31 -5.78 7.68 -8.89
C ALA A 31 -6.45 9.05 -9.12
N GLY A 32 -5.89 9.86 -10.03
CA GLY A 32 -6.19 11.28 -10.23
C GLY A 32 -7.56 11.62 -10.83
N SER A 33 -8.65 11.15 -10.23
CA SER A 33 -10.01 11.58 -10.54
C SER A 33 -10.75 11.89 -9.25
N GLU A 34 -11.65 12.87 -9.26
CA GLU A 34 -12.53 13.22 -8.13
C GLU A 34 -13.48 12.06 -7.81
N MET A 35 -12.97 11.01 -7.16
CA MET A 35 -13.80 9.97 -6.57
C MET A 35 -14.27 10.46 -5.21
N ASN A 36 -15.59 10.43 -4.98
CA ASN A 36 -16.19 10.75 -3.70
C ASN A 36 -16.05 9.54 -2.77
N LEU A 37 -14.83 9.30 -2.29
CA LEU A 37 -14.49 8.20 -1.40
C LEU A 37 -15.00 8.51 0.01
N LYS A 38 -15.65 7.55 0.64
CA LYS A 38 -16.16 7.69 2.03
C LYS A 38 -15.09 7.35 3.07
N VAL A 39 -14.14 6.51 2.69
CA VAL A 39 -13.01 6.09 3.51
C VAL A 39 -11.76 6.70 2.88
N ASP A 40 -10.96 7.39 3.69
CA ASP A 40 -9.68 7.91 3.22
C ASP A 40 -8.54 6.91 3.41
N ALA A 41 -7.39 7.20 2.81
CA ALA A 41 -6.20 6.37 2.90
C ALA A 41 -5.73 6.12 4.36
N SER A 42 -5.94 7.08 5.27
CA SER A 42 -5.52 6.97 6.66
C SER A 42 -6.41 6.01 7.45
N ASP A 43 -7.72 6.01 7.17
CA ASP A 43 -8.67 5.09 7.77
C ASP A 43 -8.48 3.66 7.26
N ALA A 44 -8.23 3.49 5.96
CA ALA A 44 -7.86 2.19 5.40
C ALA A 44 -6.65 1.57 6.08
N VAL A 45 -5.63 2.38 6.37
CA VAL A 45 -4.43 1.93 7.08
C VAL A 45 -4.76 1.50 8.51
N LYS A 46 -5.55 2.29 9.24
CA LYS A 46 -5.97 1.90 10.60
C LYS A 46 -6.72 0.57 10.59
N ILE A 47 -7.66 0.41 9.66
CA ILE A 47 -8.44 -0.84 9.52
C ILE A 47 -7.51 -2.05 9.31
N VAL A 48 -6.50 -1.91 8.44
CA VAL A 48 -5.52 -2.98 8.21
C VAL A 48 -4.62 -3.22 9.43
N LEU A 49 -4.13 -2.16 10.07
CA LEU A 49 -3.22 -2.29 11.23
C LEU A 49 -3.92 -2.75 12.51
N ASP A 50 -5.24 -2.56 12.63
CA ASP A 50 -6.04 -3.04 13.77
C ASP A 50 -6.43 -4.52 13.62
N ASN A 51 -6.28 -5.11 12.44
CA ASN A 51 -6.51 -6.54 12.21
C ASN A 51 -5.54 -7.39 13.04
N SER A 52 -6.05 -8.41 13.74
CA SER A 52 -5.23 -9.27 14.61
C SER A 52 -4.11 -9.99 13.87
N SER A 53 -4.38 -10.51 12.68
CA SER A 53 -3.39 -11.22 11.85
C SER A 53 -2.29 -10.27 11.38
N ALA A 54 -2.66 -9.04 10.98
CA ALA A 54 -1.69 -8.00 10.64
C ALA A 54 -0.78 -7.66 11.84
N ARG A 55 -1.37 -7.45 13.02
CA ARG A 55 -0.61 -7.15 14.26
C ARG A 55 0.35 -8.27 14.62
N GLU A 56 -0.11 -9.51 14.56
CA GLU A 56 0.71 -10.70 14.80
C GLU A 56 1.87 -10.76 13.81
N TYR A 57 1.61 -10.59 12.51
CA TYR A 57 2.64 -10.62 11.48
C TYR A 57 3.69 -9.52 11.67
N ILE A 58 3.25 -8.27 11.90
CA ILE A 58 4.16 -7.14 12.18
C ILE A 58 5.01 -7.44 13.41
N SER A 59 4.41 -7.97 14.48
CA SER A 59 5.16 -8.31 15.71
C SER A 59 6.17 -9.44 15.52
N GLY A 60 5.88 -10.38 14.61
CA GLY A 60 6.71 -11.56 14.36
C GLY A 60 7.86 -11.31 13.39
N TYR A 61 7.69 -10.41 12.41
CA TYR A 61 8.63 -10.22 11.32
C TYR A 61 9.28 -8.83 11.27
N TYR A 62 8.69 -7.79 11.89
CA TYR A 62 9.18 -6.40 11.77
C TYR A 62 9.84 -5.97 13.08
N SER A 63 11.17 -5.85 13.05
CA SER A 63 12.00 -5.65 14.23
C SER A 63 12.42 -4.19 14.47
N VAL A 64 12.47 -3.38 13.42
CA VAL A 64 12.98 -2.01 13.44
C VAL A 64 11.87 -1.05 13.00
N PRO A 65 11.14 -0.44 13.95
CA PRO A 65 10.05 0.47 13.65
C PRO A 65 10.38 1.53 12.60
N ASP A 66 11.55 2.16 12.72
CA ASP A 66 11.99 3.23 11.81
C ASP A 66 12.21 2.76 10.36
N TRP A 67 12.33 1.45 10.12
CA TRP A 67 12.46 0.88 8.79
C TRP A 67 11.14 0.52 8.15
N ARG A 68 10.04 0.70 8.87
CA ARG A 68 8.72 0.33 8.38
C ARG A 68 8.23 1.36 7.38
N VAL A 69 7.91 0.88 6.20
CA VAL A 69 7.39 1.64 5.09
C VAL A 69 5.94 1.22 4.89
N LEU A 70 5.10 2.22 4.69
CA LEU A 70 3.71 2.04 4.38
C LEU A 70 3.47 2.56 2.96
N ARG A 71 2.77 1.79 2.13
CA ARG A 71 2.33 2.23 0.82
C ARG A 71 0.83 2.03 0.72
N VAL A 72 0.12 3.10 0.42
CA VAL A 72 -1.33 3.08 0.23
C VAL A 72 -1.61 3.46 -1.21
N THR A 73 -2.37 2.65 -1.93
CA THR A 73 -2.70 2.90 -3.33
C THR A 73 -4.19 2.72 -3.55
N LEU A 74 -4.82 3.69 -4.20
CA LEU A 74 -6.21 3.56 -4.60
C LEU A 74 -6.29 2.77 -5.91
N VAL A 75 -6.96 1.63 -5.88
CA VAL A 75 -7.23 0.81 -7.06
C VAL A 75 -8.69 1.03 -7.46
N SER A 76 -8.91 1.62 -8.64
CA SER A 76 -10.24 1.91 -9.18
C SER A 76 -10.67 0.87 -10.20
N GLY A 77 -11.96 0.53 -10.23
CA GLY A 77 -12.50 -0.41 -11.21
C GLY A 77 -12.22 -1.88 -10.90
N ALA A 78 -11.66 -2.17 -9.73
CA ALA A 78 -11.30 -3.50 -9.26
C ALA A 78 -12.30 -3.97 -8.20
N THR A 79 -13.02 -5.06 -8.48
CA THR A 79 -13.70 -5.81 -7.41
C THR A 79 -12.69 -6.79 -6.86
N TYR A 80 -12.41 -6.80 -5.58
CA TYR A 80 -11.62 -7.89 -4.99
C TYR A 80 -12.58 -8.98 -4.50
N ASP A 81 -12.32 -10.23 -4.86
CA ASP A 81 -13.01 -11.35 -4.20
C ASP A 81 -12.52 -11.49 -2.75
N LEU A 82 -13.18 -12.34 -1.96
CA LEU A 82 -12.79 -12.62 -0.56
C LEU A 82 -11.36 -13.22 -0.44
N ASN A 83 -10.69 -13.51 -1.55
CA ASN A 83 -9.32 -13.99 -1.60
C ASN A 83 -8.33 -12.93 -2.10
N GLY A 84 -8.76 -11.66 -2.25
CA GLY A 84 -7.91 -10.57 -2.73
C GLY A 84 -7.59 -10.66 -4.24
N THR A 85 -8.38 -11.39 -5.02
CA THR A 85 -8.24 -11.47 -6.48
C THR A 85 -8.95 -10.31 -7.15
N GLU A 86 -8.24 -9.55 -7.98
CA GLU A 86 -8.80 -8.47 -8.78
C GLU A 86 -9.74 -9.00 -9.88
N LEU A 87 -10.97 -8.49 -9.89
CA LEU A 87 -12.03 -8.74 -10.88
C LEU A 87 -12.37 -7.41 -11.56
N ASP A 88 -12.30 -7.38 -12.88
CA ASP A 88 -12.67 -6.20 -13.68
C ASP A 88 -14.14 -5.80 -13.45
N GLY A 89 -14.38 -4.51 -13.17
CA GLY A 89 -15.71 -3.90 -13.11
C GLY A 89 -16.23 -3.54 -11.71
N GLY A 90 -15.36 -3.33 -10.73
CA GLY A 90 -15.74 -3.13 -9.31
C GLY A 90 -15.55 -1.74 -8.71
N GLU A 91 -15.85 -1.68 -7.41
CA GLU A 91 -15.76 -0.51 -6.53
C GLU A 91 -14.30 -0.04 -6.35
N ALA A 92 -14.11 1.16 -5.78
CA ALA A 92 -12.77 1.64 -5.45
C ALA A 92 -12.27 0.98 -4.17
N VAL A 93 -11.02 0.52 -4.16
CA VAL A 93 -10.41 -0.20 -3.02
C VAL A 93 -9.06 0.41 -2.66
N TRP A 94 -8.83 0.62 -1.37
CA TRP A 94 -7.54 0.96 -0.82
C TRP A 94 -6.70 -0.30 -0.64
N LYS A 95 -5.61 -0.38 -1.39
CA LYS A 95 -4.54 -1.34 -1.17
C LYS A 95 -3.53 -0.75 -0.19
N VAL A 96 -3.34 -1.39 0.95
CA VAL A 96 -2.37 -1.03 1.97
C VAL A 96 -1.26 -2.07 1.99
N GLU A 97 -0.03 -1.66 1.75
CA GLU A 97 1.15 -2.49 1.90
C GLU A 97 1.99 -1.97 3.08
N VAL A 98 2.39 -2.86 3.97
CA VAL A 98 3.36 -2.59 5.02
C VAL A 98 4.56 -3.49 4.79
N LEU A 99 5.75 -2.95 4.95
CA LEU A 99 7.01 -3.69 4.83
C LEU A 99 8.08 -3.07 5.71
N GLU A 100 9.05 -3.84 6.16
CA GLU A 100 10.24 -3.34 6.85
C GLU A 100 11.42 -3.36 5.88
N ARG A 101 11.92 -2.19 5.49
CA ARG A 101 13.00 -2.06 4.51
C ARG A 101 13.86 -0.84 4.81
N THR A 102 15.16 -1.06 4.78
CA THR A 102 16.17 0.00 4.68
C THR A 102 16.81 -0.02 3.29
N CYS A 103 17.05 1.15 2.71
CA CYS A 103 17.74 1.26 1.41
C CYS A 103 19.19 1.68 1.53
N ALA A 104 19.66 1.67 2.76
CA ALA A 104 21.04 1.78 3.14
C ALA A 104 21.94 0.77 2.42
N CYS A 105 21.53 -0.51 2.43
CA CYS A 105 22.34 -1.61 1.96
C CYS A 105 21.52 -2.42 0.96
N SER A 106 21.91 -2.43 -0.31
CA SER A 106 21.27 -3.25 -1.33
C SER A 106 21.34 -4.72 -0.93
N SER A 107 20.22 -5.29 -0.52
CA SER A 107 20.09 -6.71 -0.25
C SER A 107 19.43 -7.39 -1.45
N VAL A 108 19.77 -8.66 -1.68
CA VAL A 108 19.02 -9.52 -2.60
C VAL A 108 17.94 -10.30 -1.84
N SER A 109 17.63 -9.91 -0.60
CA SER A 109 16.67 -10.62 0.22
C SER A 109 15.24 -10.27 -0.13
N ASP A 110 14.37 -11.25 0.07
CA ASP A 110 12.94 -11.04 0.04
C ASP A 110 12.51 -10.20 1.24
N LEU A 111 11.60 -9.26 0.99
CA LEU A 111 10.93 -8.47 2.00
C LEU A 111 9.68 -9.19 2.46
N TYR A 112 9.45 -9.17 3.78
CA TYR A 112 8.18 -9.56 4.38
C TYR A 112 7.17 -8.44 4.16
N VAL A 113 6.17 -8.68 3.33
CA VAL A 113 5.14 -7.69 2.98
C VAL A 113 3.80 -8.15 3.54
N LEU A 114 3.19 -7.31 4.36
CA LEU A 114 1.79 -7.37 4.72
C LEU A 114 1.00 -6.57 3.68
N GLU A 115 -0.04 -7.17 3.11
CA GLU A 115 -0.93 -6.53 2.15
C GLU A 115 -2.36 -6.62 2.67
N GLY A 116 -3.10 -5.52 2.62
CA GLY A 116 -4.50 -5.45 3.01
C GLY A 116 -5.32 -4.68 1.99
N TYR A 117 -6.57 -5.08 1.81
CA TYR A 117 -7.51 -4.45 0.89
C TYR A 117 -8.74 -3.97 1.65
N VAL A 118 -9.07 -2.69 1.53
CA VAL A 118 -10.21 -2.06 2.22
C VAL A 118 -11.10 -1.37 1.21
N SER A 119 -12.40 -1.64 1.22
CA SER A 119 -13.36 -0.90 0.38
C SER A 119 -13.29 0.60 0.69
N ALA A 120 -13.07 1.43 -0.34
CA ALA A 120 -13.01 2.88 -0.18
C ALA A 120 -14.40 3.52 0.05
N ASP A 121 -15.46 2.73 -0.13
CA ASP A 121 -16.85 3.16 0.05
C ASP A 121 -17.44 2.69 1.38
N THR A 122 -17.15 1.46 1.83
CA THR A 122 -17.75 0.88 3.04
C THR A 122 -16.81 0.81 4.24
N GLY A 123 -15.49 0.79 4.01
CA GLY A 123 -14.49 0.53 5.04
C GLY A 123 -14.41 -0.95 5.44
N GLU A 124 -15.06 -1.84 4.70
CA GLU A 124 -14.94 -3.27 4.91
C GLU A 124 -13.53 -3.74 4.55
N LEU A 125 -12.91 -4.51 5.46
CA LEU A 125 -11.65 -5.19 5.22
C LEU A 125 -11.92 -6.45 4.38
N LEU A 126 -11.53 -6.41 3.12
CA LEU A 126 -11.81 -7.44 2.12
C LEU A 126 -10.83 -8.61 2.22
N ASP A 127 -9.54 -8.31 2.42
CA ASP A 127 -8.48 -9.30 2.59
C ASP A 127 -7.32 -8.72 3.41
N VAL A 128 -6.60 -9.62 4.09
CA VAL A 128 -5.27 -9.39 4.67
C VAL A 128 -4.42 -10.61 4.40
N SER A 129 -3.37 -10.42 3.61
CA SER A 129 -2.46 -11.48 3.21
C SER A 129 -1.01 -11.05 3.41
N THR A 130 -0.13 -12.06 3.42
CA THR A 130 1.30 -11.87 3.66
C THR A 130 2.09 -12.53 2.55
N ARG A 131 3.16 -11.90 2.08
CA ARG A 131 3.99 -12.44 1.02
C ARG A 131 5.45 -12.09 1.18
N LEU A 132 6.30 -12.91 0.57
CA LEU A 132 7.71 -12.62 0.36
C LEU A 132 7.88 -12.02 -1.03
N VAL A 133 8.49 -10.83 -1.10
CA VAL A 133 8.68 -10.12 -2.35
C VAL A 133 10.14 -9.72 -2.48
N PRO A 134 10.81 -10.06 -3.60
CA PRO A 134 12.17 -9.61 -3.81
C PRO A 134 12.28 -8.09 -3.72
N GLU A 135 13.26 -7.58 -2.98
CA GLU A 135 13.42 -6.15 -2.72
C GLU A 135 13.41 -5.29 -4.00
N TYR A 136 13.96 -5.79 -5.10
CA TYR A 136 14.04 -5.06 -6.38
C TYR A 136 12.67 -4.73 -7.00
N LYS A 137 11.58 -5.37 -6.56
CA LYS A 137 10.22 -5.06 -7.02
C LYS A 137 9.66 -3.77 -6.40
N TYR A 138 10.32 -3.22 -5.38
CA TYR A 138 9.95 -1.95 -4.76
C TYR A 138 10.89 -0.83 -5.20
N GLU A 139 10.32 0.29 -5.65
CA GLU A 139 11.09 1.45 -6.08
C GLU A 139 11.98 1.99 -4.95
N LYS A 140 13.12 2.59 -5.28
CA LYS A 140 13.97 3.30 -4.29
C LYS A 140 13.25 4.48 -3.61
N ALA A 141 12.08 4.90 -4.09
CA ALA A 141 11.26 5.88 -3.39
C ALA A 141 10.67 5.30 -2.10
N THR A 142 10.40 3.99 -2.03
CA THR A 142 9.82 3.31 -0.85
C THR A 142 10.86 3.00 0.24
N CYS A 143 11.81 3.90 0.43
CA CYS A 143 12.96 3.71 1.31
C CYS A 143 12.79 4.53 2.59
N SER A 144 12.86 3.86 3.75
CA SER A 144 12.83 4.53 5.05
C SER A 144 14.13 5.29 5.38
N SER A 145 15.27 4.83 4.86
CA SER A 145 16.60 5.40 5.12
C SER A 145 17.59 5.09 4.00
N THR A 146 18.59 5.97 3.84
CA THR A 146 19.72 5.87 2.89
C THR A 146 21.06 5.56 3.57
N VAL A 147 21.09 5.28 4.88
CA VAL A 147 22.33 5.16 5.68
C VAL A 147 22.51 3.74 6.24
N CYS A 148 23.62 3.04 5.91
CA CYS A 148 23.99 1.76 6.52
C CYS A 148 24.57 2.01 7.91
N HIS A 149 23.99 1.38 8.93
CA HIS A 149 24.60 1.24 10.24
C HIS A 149 25.18 -0.16 10.40
#